data_AF-A0A023JGN0-F1
#
_entry.id   AF-A0A023JGN0-F1
#
_cell.length_a   1.000
_cell.length_b   1.000
_cell.length_c   1.000
_cell.angle_alpha   90.00
_cell.angle_beta   90.00
_cell.angle_gamma   90.00
#
_symmetry.space_group_name_H-M   'P 1'
#
loop_
_entity.id
_entity.type
_entity.pdbx_description
1 polymer ?
#
loop_
_entity_poly.entity_id
_entity_poly.type
_entity_poly.pdbx_seq_one_letter_code
_entity_poly.pdbx_strand_id
1 'polypeptide(L)'
;RSFADIGDIIRGRDIFRGNDEEKKKRDELDDKLKEIFAKIHSEVTSSGNNKEAQKRYKDDAKKNYYQLREDWWTANRETVWKAMTCSDDLKDASYFRATCSDGQSGAQANHYCRCGDGDVTIVPTYLDYVPQYL
;
A
#
# COMPACT_ATOMS: atom_id res chain seq x y z
N ARG A 1 -0.50 10.59 6.52
CA ARG A 1 0.59 9.68 6.94
C ARG A 1 0.09 8.25 7.01
N SER A 2 -1.12 8.03 7.53
CA SER A 2 -1.79 6.72 7.65
C SER A 2 -1.73 5.80 6.40
N PHE A 3 -1.79 6.35 5.17
CA PHE A 3 -1.67 5.54 3.95
C PHE A 3 -0.29 4.87 3.80
N ALA A 4 0.79 5.60 4.10
CA ALA A 4 2.14 5.07 4.04
C ALA A 4 2.38 4.03 5.14
N ASP A 5 1.88 4.29 6.35
CA ASP A 5 1.95 3.35 7.48
C ASP A 5 1.21 2.04 7.16
N ILE A 6 0.03 2.11 6.54
CA ILE A 6 -0.70 0.92 6.07
C ILE A 6 0.15 0.16 5.03
N GLY A 7 0.75 0.89 4.08
CA GLY A 7 1.66 0.29 3.10
C GLY A 7 2.85 -0.40 3.75
N ASP A 8 3.47 0.20 4.77
CA ASP A 8 4.58 -0.39 5.50
C ASP A 8 4.16 -1.63 6.31
N ILE A 9 2.97 -1.64 6.89
CA ILE A 9 2.42 -2.82 7.58
C ILE A 9 2.22 -3.98 6.59
N ILE A 10 1.53 -3.73 5.46
CA ILE A 10 1.27 -4.76 4.45
C ILE A 10 2.57 -5.31 3.86
N ARG A 11 3.59 -4.46 3.69
CA ARG A 11 4.90 -4.85 3.14
C ARG A 11 5.86 -5.43 4.17
N GLY A 12 5.50 -5.44 5.45
CA GLY A 12 6.37 -5.92 6.53
C GLY A 12 7.60 -5.02 6.77
N ARG A 13 7.47 -3.72 6.50
CA ARG A 13 8.50 -2.69 6.73
C ARG A 13 8.21 -1.79 7.93
N ASP A 14 7.03 -1.94 8.53
CA ASP A 14 6.59 -1.11 9.67
C ASP A 14 7.48 -1.31 10.90
N ILE A 15 8.07 -0.21 11.37
CA ILE A 15 8.94 -0.12 12.54
C ILE A 15 8.10 0.33 13.74
N PHE A 16 7.17 -0.53 14.17
CA PHE A 16 6.35 -0.25 15.34
C PHE A 16 7.14 -0.46 16.64
N ARG A 17 7.20 0.57 17.49
CA ARG A 17 7.92 0.56 18.78
C ARG A 17 7.01 0.88 19.98
N GLY A 18 5.77 0.38 19.94
CA GLY A 18 4.80 0.58 21.02
C GLY A 18 5.09 -0.21 22.30
N ASN A 19 4.12 -0.22 23.21
CA ASN A 19 4.23 -1.00 24.46
C ASN A 19 4.08 -2.51 24.20
N ASP A 20 4.32 -3.33 25.23
CA ASP A 20 4.34 -4.79 25.07
C ASP A 20 2.99 -5.41 24.68
N GLU A 21 1.86 -4.79 25.07
CA GLU A 21 0.54 -5.25 24.65
C GLU A 21 0.28 -4.95 23.17
N GLU A 22 0.67 -3.75 22.71
CA GLU A 22 0.53 -3.35 21.31
C GLU A 22 1.44 -4.17 20.39
N LYS A 23 2.65 -4.52 20.85
CA LYS A 23 3.55 -5.42 20.11
C LYS A 23 2.94 -6.79 19.88
N LYS A 24 2.31 -7.38 20.91
CA LYS A 24 1.62 -8.68 20.76
C LYS A 24 0.52 -8.61 19.70
N LYS A 25 -0.30 -7.55 19.71
CA LYS A 25 -1.33 -7.34 18.68
C LYS A 25 -0.74 -7.15 17.29
N ARG A 26 0.44 -6.52 17.19
CA ARG A 26 1.17 -6.35 15.93
C ARG A 26 1.74 -7.67 15.42
N ASP A 27 2.26 -8.51 16.31
CA ASP A 27 2.75 -9.86 15.96
C ASP A 27 1.60 -10.74 15.45
N GLU A 28 0.45 -10.73 16.13
CA GLU A 28 -0.77 -11.43 15.68
C GLU A 28 -1.23 -10.96 14.30
N LEU A 29 -1.09 -9.67 14.00
CA LEU A 29 -1.42 -9.11 12.69
C LEU A 29 -0.43 -9.57 11.61
N ASP A 30 0.87 -9.52 11.88
CA ASP A 30 1.89 -9.96 10.90
C ASP A 30 1.79 -11.46 10.61
N ASP A 31 1.45 -12.28 11.59
CA ASP A 31 1.23 -13.71 11.39
C ASP A 31 -0.01 -13.99 10.52
N LYS A 32 -1.11 -13.26 10.72
CA LYS A 32 -2.27 -13.32 9.80
C LYS A 32 -1.90 -12.89 8.39
N LEU A 33 -1.11 -11.83 8.24
CA LEU A 33 -0.62 -11.39 6.93
C LEU A 33 0.27 -12.46 6.28
N LYS A 34 1.14 -13.12 7.03
CA LYS A 34 1.95 -14.25 6.54
C LYS A 34 1.08 -15.37 5.99
N GLU A 35 0.04 -15.76 6.73
CA GLU A 35 -0.89 -16.81 6.28
C GLU A 35 -1.62 -16.42 4.99
N ILE A 36 -2.07 -15.18 4.88
CA ILE A 36 -2.74 -14.67 3.67
C ILE A 36 -1.78 -14.68 2.48
N PHE A 37 -0.58 -14.14 2.63
CA PHE A 37 0.41 -14.09 1.56
C PHE A 37 0.97 -15.46 1.20
N ALA A 38 1.00 -16.42 2.13
CA ALA A 38 1.31 -17.81 1.83
C ALA A 38 0.27 -18.45 0.90
N LYS A 39 -1.02 -18.20 1.13
CA LYS A 39 -2.10 -18.66 0.26
C LYS A 39 -2.03 -18.01 -1.12
N ILE A 40 -1.86 -16.68 -1.18
CA ILE A 40 -1.71 -15.95 -2.44
C ILE A 40 -0.48 -16.46 -3.21
N HIS A 41 0.65 -16.65 -2.54
CA HIS A 41 1.87 -17.20 -3.14
C HIS A 41 1.61 -18.58 -3.76
N SER A 42 0.96 -19.47 -3.03
CA SER A 42 0.56 -20.79 -3.54
C SER A 42 -0.35 -20.68 -4.75
N GLU A 43 -1.35 -19.80 -4.74
CA GLU A 43 -2.28 -19.61 -5.86
C GLU A 43 -1.57 -19.07 -7.12
N VAL A 44 -0.75 -18.02 -6.98
CA VAL A 44 -0.10 -17.39 -8.14
C VAL A 44 1.05 -18.23 -8.70
N THR A 45 1.62 -19.15 -7.91
CA THR A 45 2.73 -20.04 -8.33
C THR A 45 2.31 -21.46 -8.65
N SER A 46 1.09 -21.91 -8.35
CA SER A 46 0.67 -23.31 -8.56
C SER A 46 0.30 -23.66 -10.01
N SER A 47 -0.09 -22.68 -10.83
CA SER A 47 -0.51 -22.93 -12.22
C SER A 47 0.65 -22.86 -13.22
N GLY A 48 0.78 -23.87 -14.08
CA GLY A 48 1.84 -23.97 -15.11
C GLY A 48 1.86 -22.84 -16.16
N ASN A 49 0.85 -21.97 -16.17
CA ASN A 49 0.76 -20.78 -17.02
C ASN A 49 1.45 -19.54 -16.43
N ASN A 50 1.92 -19.59 -15.17
CA ASN A 50 2.57 -18.49 -14.47
C ASN A 50 4.07 -18.77 -14.18
N LYS A 51 4.82 -19.22 -15.19
CA LYS A 51 6.26 -19.52 -15.05
C LYS A 51 7.05 -18.29 -14.59
N GLU A 52 6.63 -17.10 -15.01
CA GLU A 52 7.19 -15.81 -14.62
C GLU A 52 6.98 -15.55 -13.12
N ALA A 53 5.78 -15.79 -12.59
CA ALA A 53 5.49 -15.62 -11.16
C ALA A 53 6.24 -16.65 -10.31
N GLN A 54 6.30 -17.91 -10.75
CA GLN A 54 7.12 -18.94 -10.10
C GLN A 54 8.59 -18.53 -10.02
N LYS A 55 9.14 -17.99 -11.11
CA LYS A 55 10.54 -17.52 -11.15
C LYS A 55 10.75 -16.31 -10.25
N ARG A 56 9.85 -15.33 -10.29
CA ARG A 56 9.92 -14.09 -9.49
C ARG A 56 9.83 -14.38 -7.99
N TYR A 57 8.88 -15.22 -7.58
CA TYR A 57 8.58 -15.49 -6.18
C TYR A 57 9.20 -16.79 -5.65
N LYS A 58 10.17 -17.39 -6.35
CA LYS A 58 10.76 -18.70 -6.01
C LYS A 58 11.29 -18.79 -4.57
N ASP A 59 11.98 -17.75 -4.12
CA ASP A 59 12.59 -17.69 -2.79
C ASP A 59 11.78 -16.84 -1.80
N ASP A 60 10.59 -16.37 -2.20
CA ASP A 60 9.85 -15.36 -1.46
C ASP A 60 9.25 -15.90 -0.16
N ALA A 61 8.86 -17.19 -0.14
CA ALA A 61 8.40 -17.86 1.07
C ALA A 61 9.47 -17.88 2.19
N LYS A 62 10.76 -17.92 1.85
CA LYS A 62 11.87 -17.84 2.83
C LYS A 62 12.14 -16.41 3.30
N LYS A 63 11.60 -15.42 2.59
CA LYS A 63 11.82 -13.99 2.78
C LYS A 63 10.52 -13.30 3.16
N ASN A 64 9.66 -13.96 3.94
CA ASN A 64 8.39 -13.37 4.41
C ASN A 64 7.50 -12.78 3.28
N TYR A 65 7.58 -13.35 2.08
CA TYR A 65 6.85 -12.89 0.90
C TYR A 65 7.09 -11.42 0.51
N TYR A 66 8.28 -10.87 0.79
CA TYR A 66 8.55 -9.45 0.57
C TYR A 66 8.27 -9.01 -0.88
N GLN A 67 8.69 -9.76 -1.90
CA GLN A 67 8.44 -9.35 -3.29
C GLN A 67 6.95 -9.36 -3.63
N LEU A 68 6.24 -10.42 -3.24
CA LEU A 68 4.81 -10.53 -3.47
C LEU A 68 4.03 -9.44 -2.72
N ARG A 69 4.43 -9.10 -1.49
CA ARG A 69 3.81 -8.01 -0.71
C ARG A 69 4.03 -6.63 -1.36
N GLU A 70 5.23 -6.36 -1.87
CA GLU A 70 5.53 -5.11 -2.62
C GLU A 70 4.72 -5.00 -3.90
N ASP A 71 4.68 -6.08 -4.69
CA ASP A 71 3.95 -6.10 -5.96
C ASP A 71 2.43 -5.99 -5.72
N TRP A 72 1.92 -6.66 -4.69
CA TRP A 72 0.52 -6.55 -4.27
C TRP A 72 0.18 -5.12 -3.85
N TRP A 73 1.02 -4.48 -3.03
CA TRP A 73 0.80 -3.08 -2.65
C TRP A 73 0.80 -2.19 -3.88
N THR A 74 1.80 -2.32 -4.76
CA THR A 74 1.91 -1.52 -5.99
C THR A 74 0.66 -1.65 -6.86
N ALA A 75 0.13 -2.86 -7.00
CA ALA A 75 -1.07 -3.13 -7.79
C ALA A 75 -2.38 -2.61 -7.15
N ASN A 76 -2.44 -2.52 -5.82
CA ASN A 76 -3.69 -2.20 -5.09
C ASN A 76 -3.69 -0.84 -4.39
N ARG A 77 -2.56 -0.12 -4.35
CA ARG A 77 -2.40 1.15 -3.61
C ARG A 77 -3.42 2.21 -4.01
N GLU A 78 -3.83 2.23 -5.28
CA GLU A 78 -4.85 3.14 -5.81
C GLU A 78 -6.23 2.84 -5.23
N THR A 79 -6.62 1.56 -5.20
CA THR A 79 -7.87 1.10 -4.59
C THR A 79 -7.90 1.39 -3.09
N VAL A 80 -6.78 1.16 -2.39
CA VAL A 80 -6.64 1.49 -0.97
C VAL A 80 -6.77 3.00 -0.73
N TRP A 81 -6.10 3.82 -1.56
CA TRP A 81 -6.22 5.27 -1.49
C TRP A 81 -7.66 5.73 -1.72
N LYS A 82 -8.33 5.17 -2.73
CA LYS A 82 -9.73 5.44 -3.02
C LYS A 82 -10.58 5.12 -1.79
N ALA A 83 -10.46 3.93 -1.21
CA ALA A 83 -11.22 3.53 -0.03
C ALA A 83 -11.00 4.46 1.18
N MET A 84 -9.78 4.97 1.37
CA MET A 84 -9.48 5.90 2.47
C MET A 84 -10.03 7.30 2.25
N THR A 85 -10.17 7.73 1.00
CA THR A 85 -10.47 9.13 0.66
C THR A 85 -11.90 9.37 0.19
N CYS A 86 -12.61 8.35 -0.31
CA CYS A 86 -13.96 8.45 -0.88
C CYS A 86 -15.10 8.58 0.15
N SER A 87 -14.84 9.10 1.35
CA SER A 87 -15.89 9.37 2.34
C SER A 87 -16.48 10.76 2.15
N ASP A 88 -17.79 10.92 2.30
CA ASP A 88 -18.47 12.23 2.26
C ASP A 88 -17.87 13.24 3.24
N ASP A 89 -17.31 12.77 4.36
CA ASP A 89 -16.60 13.60 5.35
C ASP A 89 -15.35 14.29 4.76
N LEU A 90 -14.79 13.74 3.69
CA LEU A 90 -13.58 14.23 3.02
C LEU A 90 -13.87 14.98 1.72
N LYS A 91 -15.15 15.23 1.39
CA LYS A 91 -15.56 15.89 0.14
C LYS A 91 -14.95 17.28 -0.08
N ASP A 92 -14.61 17.98 1.00
CA ASP A 92 -14.00 19.32 0.98
C ASP A 92 -12.52 19.28 1.39
N ALA A 93 -11.98 18.09 1.69
CA ALA A 93 -10.59 17.90 2.07
C ALA A 93 -9.66 17.96 0.85
N SER A 94 -8.47 18.53 1.07
CA SER A 94 -7.40 18.60 0.08
C SER A 94 -6.13 17.91 0.58
N TYR A 95 -5.35 17.34 -0.35
CA TYR A 95 -4.02 16.86 -0.05
C TYR A 95 -3.06 18.04 0.05
N PHE A 96 -2.31 18.08 1.15
CA PHE A 96 -1.50 19.25 1.52
C PHE A 96 -0.31 19.52 0.58
N ARG A 97 0.16 18.52 -0.19
CA ARG A 97 1.21 18.75 -1.20
C ARG A 97 0.57 19.12 -2.52
N ALA A 98 1.09 20.16 -3.15
CA ALA A 98 0.77 20.47 -4.53
C ALA A 98 1.18 19.28 -5.42
N THR A 99 0.25 18.83 -6.25
CA THR A 99 0.46 17.89 -7.34
C THR A 99 0.71 18.66 -8.64
N CYS A 100 1.37 18.05 -9.62
CA CYS A 100 1.56 18.69 -10.92
C CYS A 100 0.21 18.74 -11.66
N SER A 101 -0.14 19.91 -12.20
CA SER A 101 -1.21 20.03 -13.20
C SER A 101 -0.59 20.32 -14.57
N ASP A 102 -1.27 19.92 -15.64
CA ASP A 102 -0.80 20.05 -17.03
C ASP A 102 -0.53 21.51 -17.46
N GLY A 103 -0.91 22.50 -16.65
CA GLY A 103 -0.69 23.93 -16.86
C GLY A 103 0.30 24.55 -15.88
N GLN A 104 1.61 24.28 -16.02
CA GLN A 104 2.78 25.00 -15.47
C GLN A 104 2.78 25.41 -13.98
N SER A 105 1.78 25.04 -13.19
CA SER A 105 1.59 25.40 -11.79
C SER A 105 1.13 24.17 -11.02
N GLY A 106 1.63 24.02 -9.80
CA GLY A 106 1.17 22.95 -8.91
C GLY A 106 -0.29 23.20 -8.55
N ALA A 107 -1.16 22.22 -8.82
CA ALA A 107 -2.53 22.23 -8.31
C ALA A 107 -2.57 21.44 -6.99
N GLN A 108 -3.43 21.82 -6.05
CA GLN A 108 -3.69 20.93 -4.91
C GLN A 108 -4.72 19.90 -5.31
N ALA A 109 -4.50 18.65 -4.91
CA ALA A 109 -5.52 17.63 -5.04
C ALA A 109 -6.68 17.96 -4.09
N ASN A 110 -7.78 18.48 -4.62
CA ASN A 110 -8.99 18.89 -3.92
C ASN A 110 -10.06 17.79 -3.98
N HIS A 111 -11.18 17.99 -3.30
CA HIS A 111 -12.34 17.09 -3.26
C HIS A 111 -12.02 15.60 -3.06
N TYR A 112 -12.11 15.12 -1.82
CA TYR A 112 -11.65 13.79 -1.45
C TYR A 112 -10.13 13.62 -1.68
N CYS A 113 -9.36 14.70 -1.56
CA CYS A 113 -7.90 14.70 -1.74
C CYS A 113 -7.44 14.11 -3.10
N ARG A 114 -8.07 14.49 -4.23
CA ARG A 114 -7.85 13.90 -5.57
C ARG A 114 -7.56 14.93 -6.66
N CYS A 115 -7.05 14.47 -7.80
CA CYS A 115 -6.91 15.28 -9.02
C CYS A 115 -8.06 14.92 -9.98
N GLY A 116 -8.92 15.89 -10.32
CA GLY A 116 -9.98 15.75 -11.33
C GLY A 116 -11.37 15.34 -10.81
N ASP A 117 -12.36 15.28 -11.72
CA ASP A 117 -13.79 15.04 -11.45
C ASP A 117 -14.13 13.57 -11.17
N GLY A 118 -13.53 12.99 -10.13
CA GLY A 118 -14.00 11.74 -9.52
C GLY A 118 -13.35 10.44 -9.99
N ASP A 119 -12.58 10.44 -11.09
CA ASP A 119 -11.82 9.27 -11.53
C ASP A 119 -10.45 9.22 -10.84
N VAL A 120 -10.34 8.38 -9.82
CA VAL A 120 -9.08 8.10 -9.14
C VAL A 120 -8.27 7.25 -10.09
N THR A 121 -7.32 7.84 -10.81
CA THR A 121 -6.27 7.08 -11.52
C THR A 121 -4.88 7.34 -10.92
N ILE A 122 -4.78 8.28 -9.98
CA ILE A 122 -3.49 8.73 -9.44
C ILE A 122 -3.58 8.88 -7.92
N VAL A 123 -2.73 8.15 -7.19
CA VAL A 123 -2.43 8.42 -5.78
C VAL A 123 -1.48 9.62 -5.73
N PRO A 124 -1.88 10.78 -5.16
CA PRO A 124 -1.10 12.02 -5.20
C PRO A 124 0.12 12.01 -4.26
N THR A 125 0.35 10.90 -3.56
CA THR A 125 1.43 10.71 -2.58
C THR A 125 2.35 9.59 -2.99
N TYR A 126 3.65 9.78 -2.71
CA TYR A 126 4.69 8.76 -2.79
C TYR A 126 5.29 8.44 -1.42
N LEU A 127 4.64 8.89 -0.33
CA LEU A 127 5.12 8.64 1.03
C LEU A 127 5.22 7.14 1.36
N ASP A 128 4.43 6.31 0.70
CA ASP A 128 4.54 4.85 0.78
C ASP A 128 5.82 4.32 0.10
N TYR A 129 6.61 5.12 -0.60
CA TYR A 129 7.93 4.73 -1.10
C TYR A 129 9.09 5.44 -0.38
N VAL A 130 8.78 6.22 0.66
CA VAL A 130 9.77 6.89 1.50
C VAL A 130 9.98 6.05 2.77
N PRO A 131 11.23 5.75 3.17
CA PRO A 131 11.50 5.06 4.44
C PRO A 131 10.80 5.71 5.64
N GLN A 132 10.19 4.90 6.51
CA GLN A 132 9.34 5.36 7.62
C GLN A 132 10.03 6.30 8.64
N TYR A 133 11.36 6.24 8.76
CA TYR A 133 12.13 7.00 9.76
C TYR A 133 12.66 8.35 9.26
N LEU A 134 12.31 8.78 8.04
CA LEU A 134 12.73 10.06 7.45
C LEU A 134 11.84 11.25 7.84
#